data_AF-A0A3Q9JJY7-F1
#
_entry.id   AF-A0A3Q9JJY7-F1
#
_cell.length_a   1.000
_cell.length_b   1.000
_cell.length_c   1.000
_cell.angle_alpha   90.00
_cell.angle_beta   90.00
_cell.angle_gamma   90.00
#
_symmetry.space_group_name_H-M   'P 1'
#
loop_
_entity.id
_entity.type
_entity.pdbx_description
1 polymer ?
#
loop_
_entity_poly.entity_id
_entity_poly.type
_entity_poly.pdbx_seq_one_letter_code
_entity_poly.pdbx_strand_id
1 'polypeptide(L)'
;MKKRQCLTHEEMLAFYELTDFSPTDILERWFEVADIFGVSAGYLRPSDQLDKIVTLSFFTDDRVEDISDRAIELNKILGLSLELEMMRTLDDYITAFSSKNVKPSDTRSID
;
A
#
# COMPACT_ATOMS: atom_id res chain seq x y z
N MET A 1 23.81 6.52 -11.39
CA MET A 1 22.43 6.46 -10.86
C MET A 1 22.32 7.47 -9.72
N LYS A 2 21.38 8.43 -9.77
CA LYS A 2 21.10 9.27 -8.59
C LYS A 2 20.54 8.34 -7.50
N LYS A 3 21.20 8.27 -6.35
CA LYS A 3 20.65 7.55 -5.20
C LYS A 3 19.31 8.22 -4.83
N ARG A 4 18.24 7.43 -4.75
CA ARG A 4 16.95 7.94 -4.28
C ARG A 4 17.12 8.45 -2.86
N GLN A 5 16.50 9.58 -2.54
CA GLN A 5 16.43 10.09 -1.17
C GLN A 5 15.54 9.16 -0.34
N CYS A 6 15.97 8.83 0.86
CA CYS A 6 15.14 8.10 1.82
C CYS A 6 14.03 9.02 2.33
N LEU A 7 12.78 8.58 2.22
CA LEU A 7 11.61 9.30 2.75
C LEU A 7 11.46 9.06 4.26
N THR A 8 11.00 10.10 4.95
CA THR A 8 10.41 10.03 6.29
C THR A 8 8.93 9.64 6.21
N HIS A 9 8.31 9.27 7.33
CA HIS A 9 6.87 8.98 7.36
C HIS A 9 6.03 10.19 6.92
N GLU A 10 6.43 11.40 7.30
CA GLU A 10 5.75 12.63 6.88
C GLU A 10 5.79 12.79 5.36
N GLU A 11 6.94 12.55 4.74
CA GLU A 11 7.07 12.60 3.27
C GLU A 11 6.33 11.46 2.56
N MET A 12 6.19 10.28 3.19
CA MET A 12 5.34 9.19 2.66
C MET A 12 3.86 9.60 2.71
N LEU A 13 3.40 10.15 3.84
CA LEU A 13 2.03 10.59 4.03
C LEU A 13 1.67 11.78 3.15
N ALA A 14 2.63 12.66 2.83
CA ALA A 14 2.42 13.80 1.93
C ALA A 14 1.92 13.38 0.53
N PHE A 15 2.22 12.16 0.07
CA PHE A 15 1.67 11.65 -1.20
C PHE A 15 0.14 11.42 -1.15
N TYR A 16 -0.42 11.27 0.05
CA TYR A 16 -1.82 10.96 0.30
C TYR A 16 -2.57 12.06 1.05
N GLU A 17 -1.99 13.26 1.16
CA GLU A 17 -2.54 14.36 1.96
C GLU A 17 -3.95 14.81 1.54
N LEU A 18 -4.30 14.59 0.27
CA LEU A 18 -5.61 14.93 -0.31
C LEU A 18 -6.63 13.78 -0.22
N THR A 19 -6.23 12.63 0.32
CA THR A 19 -7.11 11.47 0.47
C THR A 19 -7.74 11.46 1.85
N ASP A 20 -8.92 10.86 1.96
CA ASP A 20 -9.55 10.60 3.26
C ASP A 20 -8.99 9.32 3.91
N PHE A 21 -7.82 8.81 3.51
CA PHE A 21 -7.30 7.57 4.06
C PHE A 21 -6.72 7.77 5.47
N SER A 22 -6.79 6.72 6.27
CA SER A 22 -6.12 6.66 7.57
C SER A 22 -4.59 6.73 7.36
N PRO A 23 -3.87 7.69 7.99
CA PRO A 23 -2.41 7.72 7.93
C PRO A 23 -1.75 6.44 8.45
N THR A 24 -2.37 5.80 9.45
CA THR A 24 -1.91 4.51 9.97
C THR A 24 -2.04 3.43 8.90
N ASP A 25 -3.17 3.35 8.20
CA ASP A 25 -3.40 2.33 7.17
C ASP A 25 -2.42 2.52 6.01
N ILE A 26 -2.20 3.77 5.57
CA ILE A 26 -1.22 4.09 4.52
C ILE A 26 0.16 3.56 4.91
N LEU A 27 0.63 3.90 6.11
CA LEU A 27 1.95 3.46 6.56
C LEU A 27 1.99 1.94 6.72
N GLU A 28 0.99 1.32 7.34
CA GLU A 28 0.93 -0.14 7.46
C GLU A 28 1.04 -0.83 6.11
N ARG A 29 0.24 -0.43 5.11
CA ARG A 29 0.29 -1.03 3.76
C ARG A 29 1.63 -0.76 3.08
N TRP A 30 2.19 0.43 3.26
CA TRP A 30 3.49 0.78 2.69
C TRP A 30 4.62 -0.09 3.28
N PHE A 31 4.65 -0.23 4.60
CA PHE A 31 5.65 -1.05 5.30
C PHE A 31 5.47 -2.53 5.03
N GLU A 32 4.22 -3.01 4.90
CA GLU A 32 3.92 -4.38 4.50
C GLU A 32 4.53 -4.73 3.13
N VAL A 33 4.36 -3.85 2.13
CA VAL A 33 5.00 -4.03 0.82
C VAL A 33 6.53 -4.02 0.94
N ALA A 34 7.08 -3.09 1.72
CA ALA A 34 8.51 -3.00 1.94
C ALA A 34 9.10 -4.27 2.56
N ASP A 35 8.41 -4.85 3.55
CA ASP A 35 8.82 -6.07 4.24
C ASP A 35 8.74 -7.30 3.31
N ILE A 36 7.66 -7.45 2.53
CA ILE A 36 7.50 -8.54 1.55
C ILE A 36 8.64 -8.50 0.53
N PHE A 37 8.98 -7.31 0.03
CA PHE A 37 10.07 -7.16 -0.92
C PHE A 37 11.46 -7.00 -0.27
N GLY A 38 11.57 -7.09 1.06
CA GLY A 38 12.83 -6.95 1.79
C GLY A 38 13.62 -5.68 1.45
N VAL A 39 12.92 -4.57 1.18
CA VAL A 39 13.48 -3.26 0.88
C VAL A 39 13.15 -2.27 1.99
N SER A 40 13.97 -1.23 2.15
CA SER A 40 13.63 -0.19 3.12
C SER A 40 12.51 0.70 2.56
N ALA A 41 11.42 0.83 3.33
CA ALA A 41 10.21 1.57 2.98
C ALA A 41 10.49 3.00 2.47
N GLY A 42 11.52 3.67 3.00
CA GLY A 42 11.92 5.02 2.59
C GLY A 42 12.39 5.15 1.14
N TYR A 43 12.75 4.05 0.47
CA TYR A 43 13.18 4.06 -0.92
C TYR A 43 12.08 3.78 -1.93
N LEU A 44 10.93 3.30 -1.45
CA LEU A 44 9.74 3.10 -2.27
C LEU A 44 9.11 4.45 -2.66
N ARG A 45 8.36 4.44 -3.75
CA ARG A 45 7.54 5.55 -4.24
C ARG A 45 6.18 5.01 -4.67
N PRO A 46 5.10 5.81 -4.62
CA PRO A 46 3.77 5.36 -5.03
C PRO A 46 3.77 4.83 -6.48
N SER A 47 4.58 5.45 -7.35
CA SER A 47 4.73 5.04 -8.76
C SER A 47 5.63 3.82 -9.00
N ASP A 48 6.24 3.24 -7.97
CA ASP A 48 7.04 2.02 -8.15
C ASP A 48 6.10 0.85 -8.49
N GLN A 49 6.48 0.11 -9.54
CA GLN A 49 5.70 -1.05 -9.99
C GLN A 49 6.08 -2.28 -9.15
N LEU A 50 5.08 -2.99 -8.64
CA LEU A 50 5.28 -4.10 -7.70
C LEU A 50 6.17 -5.21 -8.30
N ASP A 51 6.00 -5.53 -9.58
CA ASP A 51 6.81 -6.47 -10.34
C ASP A 51 8.29 -6.06 -10.49
N LYS A 52 8.58 -4.75 -10.40
CA LYS A 52 9.93 -4.18 -10.51
C LYS A 52 10.56 -3.82 -9.18
N ILE A 53 9.78 -3.77 -8.09
CA ILE A 53 10.33 -3.62 -6.73
C ILE A 53 11.19 -4.86 -6.40
N VAL A 54 10.78 -6.04 -6.87
CA VAL A 54 11.58 -7.27 -6.79
C VAL A 54 13.00 -7.02 -7.31
N THR A 55 13.15 -6.32 -8.44
CA THR A 55 14.45 -6.08 -9.10
C THR A 55 15.39 -5.15 -8.32
N LEU A 56 14.88 -4.40 -7.33
CA LEU A 56 15.71 -3.57 -6.44
C LEU A 56 16.35 -4.36 -5.29
N SER A 57 15.87 -5.58 -5.06
CA SER A 57 16.34 -6.52 -4.05
C SER A 57 16.89 -7.75 -4.78
N PHE A 58 17.99 -8.35 -4.35
CA PHE A 58 18.63 -9.47 -5.06
C PHE A 58 17.85 -10.81 -4.92
N PHE A 59 16.51 -10.78 -4.94
CA PHE A 59 15.62 -11.89 -4.59
C PHE A 59 14.67 -12.30 -5.73
N THR A 60 14.20 -13.54 -5.67
CA THR A 60 13.47 -14.30 -6.70
C THR A 60 11.99 -13.91 -6.87
N ASP A 61 11.39 -14.42 -7.96
CA ASP A 61 9.99 -14.23 -8.41
C ASP A 61 8.93 -14.49 -7.32
N ASP A 62 9.26 -15.37 -6.36
CA ASP A 62 8.42 -15.81 -5.24
C ASP A 62 7.77 -14.65 -4.43
N ARG A 63 8.40 -13.46 -4.41
CA ARG A 63 7.88 -12.29 -3.67
C ARG A 63 6.68 -11.62 -4.33
N VAL A 64 6.52 -11.77 -5.65
CA VAL A 64 5.31 -11.29 -6.35
C VAL A 64 4.12 -12.19 -6.00
N GLU A 65 4.38 -13.49 -5.80
CA GLU A 65 3.38 -14.42 -5.29
C GLU A 65 3.00 -14.05 -3.84
N ASP A 66 3.98 -13.76 -2.98
CA ASP A 66 3.73 -13.34 -1.58
C ASP A 66 2.83 -12.09 -1.47
N ILE A 67 3.06 -11.05 -2.28
CA ILE A 67 2.20 -9.85 -2.26
C ILE A 67 0.80 -10.16 -2.79
N SER A 68 0.69 -11.05 -3.78
CA SER A 68 -0.59 -11.47 -4.35
C SER A 68 -1.41 -12.27 -3.34
N ASP A 69 -0.78 -13.22 -2.64
CA ASP A 69 -1.38 -14.00 -1.57
C ASP A 69 -1.85 -13.11 -0.43
N ARG A 70 -1.05 -12.11 -0.06
CA ARG A 70 -1.43 -11.13 0.96
C ARG A 70 -2.63 -10.30 0.54
N ALA A 71 -2.66 -9.85 -0.72
CA ALA A 71 -3.79 -9.12 -1.26
C ALA A 71 -5.09 -9.97 -1.28
N ILE A 72 -4.99 -11.26 -1.59
CA ILE A 72 -6.10 -12.22 -1.51
C ILE A 72 -6.62 -12.35 -0.06
N GLU A 73 -5.72 -12.42 0.92
CA GLU A 73 -6.08 -12.50 2.33
C GLU A 73 -6.80 -11.22 2.78
N LEU A 74 -6.24 -10.04 2.47
CA LEU A 74 -6.85 -8.76 2.80
C LEU A 74 -8.22 -8.59 2.16
N ASN A 75 -8.40 -9.00 0.89
CA ASN A 75 -9.70 -9.01 0.24
C ASN A 75 -10.75 -9.82 1.02
N LYS A 76 -10.37 -11.01 1.51
CA LYS A 76 -11.26 -11.86 2.32
C LYS A 76 -11.59 -11.22 3.66
N ILE A 77 -10.61 -10.62 4.34
CA ILE A 77 -10.78 -9.98 5.65
C ILE A 77 -11.68 -8.73 5.53
N LEU A 78 -11.44 -7.92 4.50
CA LEU A 78 -12.15 -6.65 4.29
C LEU A 78 -13.47 -6.82 3.51
N GLY A 79 -13.74 -8.02 2.98
CA GLY A 79 -14.92 -8.29 2.16
C GLY A 79 -14.94 -7.53 0.83
N LEU A 80 -13.76 -7.23 0.28
CA LEU A 80 -13.59 -6.49 -0.96
C LEU A 80 -13.50 -7.45 -2.16
N SER A 81 -14.12 -7.07 -3.27
CA SER A 81 -14.03 -7.78 -4.56
C SER A 81 -13.10 -7.02 -5.50
N LEU A 82 -11.81 -6.98 -5.18
CA LEU A 82 -10.81 -6.25 -5.95
C LEU A 82 -10.18 -7.13 -7.05
N GLU A 83 -10.01 -6.56 -8.25
CA GLU A 83 -9.27 -7.18 -9.35
C GLU A 83 -7.77 -6.96 -9.13
N LEU A 84 -7.08 -7.99 -8.64
CA LEU A 84 -5.64 -7.92 -8.33
C LEU A 84 -4.78 -7.59 -9.56
N GLU A 85 -5.24 -7.97 -10.76
CA GLU A 85 -4.56 -7.66 -12.04
C GLU A 85 -4.45 -6.15 -12.33
N MET A 86 -5.28 -5.34 -11.66
CA MET A 86 -5.29 -3.89 -11.77
C MET A 86 -4.32 -3.22 -10.79
N MET A 87 -3.80 -3.95 -9.79
CA MET A 87 -2.85 -3.43 -8.81
C MET A 87 -1.42 -3.56 -9.33
N ARG A 88 -0.93 -2.52 -10.00
CA ARG A 88 0.39 -2.56 -10.66
C ARG A 88 1.46 -1.82 -9.87
N THR A 89 1.05 -0.84 -9.08
CA THR A 89 1.94 0.05 -8.36
C THR A 89 1.70 -0.02 -6.86
N LEU A 90 2.67 0.48 -6.08
CA LEU A 90 2.50 0.68 -4.65
C LEU A 90 1.26 1.54 -4.35
N ASP A 91 1.01 2.56 -5.17
CA ASP A 91 -0.16 3.42 -5.02
C ASP A 91 -1.48 2.67 -5.18
N ASP A 92 -1.57 1.79 -6.18
CA ASP A 92 -2.77 0.98 -6.42
C ASP A 92 -3.05 0.08 -5.21
N TYR A 93 -2.00 -0.55 -4.66
CA TYR A 93 -2.11 -1.41 -3.49
C TYR A 93 -2.57 -0.65 -2.24
N ILE A 94 -1.90 0.48 -1.94
CA ILE A 94 -2.24 1.31 -0.78
C ILE A 94 -3.68 1.82 -0.91
N THR A 95 -4.05 2.35 -2.07
CA THR A 95 -5.39 2.89 -2.32
C THR A 95 -6.47 1.81 -2.21
N ALA A 96 -6.19 0.58 -2.67
CA ALA A 96 -7.13 -0.52 -2.63
C ALA A 96 -7.41 -1.02 -1.20
N PHE A 97 -6.38 -1.00 -0.33
CA PHE A 97 -6.45 -1.61 0.99
C PHE A 97 -6.46 -0.61 2.16
N SER A 98 -6.38 0.68 1.90
CA SER A 98 -6.52 1.71 2.94
C SER A 98 -7.99 2.01 3.21
N SER A 99 -8.37 1.97 4.49
CA SER A 99 -9.71 2.38 4.88
C SER A 99 -9.84 3.88 4.75
N LYS A 100 -10.96 4.35 4.17
CA LYS A 100 -11.36 5.73 4.36
C LYS A 100 -11.57 5.95 5.85
N ASN A 101 -11.04 7.05 6.35
CA ASN A 101 -11.29 7.61 7.66
C ASN A 101 -12.77 8.03 7.67
N VAL A 102 -13.67 7.08 7.91
CA VAL A 102 -15.07 7.37 8.12
C VAL A 102 -15.12 8.15 9.42
N LYS A 103 -15.18 9.48 9.33
CA LYS A 103 -15.56 10.30 10.48
C LYS A 103 -16.87 9.72 11.03
N PRO A 104 -16.98 9.42 12.32
CA PRO A 104 -18.22 8.98 12.92
C PRO A 104 -19.22 10.15 12.93
N SER A 105 -19.89 10.38 11.80
CA SER A 105 -21.07 11.23 11.61
C SER A 105 -21.79 10.67 10.39
N ASP A 106 -23.01 10.12 10.42
CA ASP A 106 -24.13 10.25 11.34
C ASP A 106 -24.87 8.90 11.43
N THR A 107 -24.77 8.20 12.55
CA THR A 107 -25.77 7.18 12.88
C THR A 107 -26.88 7.81 13.70
N ARG A 108 -28.08 7.80 13.11
CA ARG A 108 -29.41 7.95 13.70
C ARG A 108 -29.86 9.39 14.06
N SER A 109 -30.75 9.90 13.21
CA SER A 109 -32.10 10.22 13.68
C SER A 109 -33.10 9.61 12.70
N ILE A 110 -33.66 8.46 13.09
CA ILE A 110 -34.98 8.03 12.62
C ILE A 110 -35.92 8.41 13.78
N ASP A 111 -37.05 8.99 13.38
CA ASP A 111 -38.14 9.62 14.16
C ASP A 111 -37.91 11.08 14.59
#